data_AF-K1SK83-F1
#
_entry.id   AF-K1SK83-F1
#
_cell.length_a   1.000
_cell.length_b   1.000
_cell.length_c   1.000
_cell.angle_alpha   90.00
_cell.angle_beta   90.00
_cell.angle_gamma   90.00
#
_symmetry.space_group_name_H-M   'P 1'
#
loop_
_entity.id
_entity.type
_entity.pdbx_description
1 polymer ?
#
loop_
_entity_poly.entity_id
_entity_poly.type
_entity_poly.pdbx_seq_one_letter_code
_entity_poly.pdbx_strand_id
1 'polypeptide(L)'
;ADDAECIARGAYEAYKERNLRYSQVVPFTMTEEKNSGTNLPAQIDLYADKGNEYKFLFITKGGGSANKTFLYQQTKALLNEKSLLEFFRSKLMDLGTSACPPYHLAVCIGGTSAEMCLATVKKASAGYLDQLPTSGNEGGRCFRDLEWEQKILQICRESGIGAQFGGKYLVHDVRVIRAPRHAASCPVGIGVSCSADRNIKAKITEEGIFLEQLEKNPARFLPKEAPAMSPAVDIDLDQGMDKVREILSKYPIKTRLNLRGTLIVARDIAHARIKQMLDEGKPMPEYFKKHPIYYAGPAKTPKGMPSGSFGPTTAGRMDPYVDLFQEHGGSLIMLAKGNRSQQVTDACRKHGGFYLGSIGGPAAVLAKDSIKSVEVVDFPELGMEAVRKIYVENFPAFILVDDKGND
;
A
#
# COMPACT_ATOMS: atom_id res chain seq x y z
N ALA A 1 16.82 -23.93 -22.24
CA ALA A 1 17.15 -22.79 -21.37
C ALA A 1 16.33 -22.94 -20.10
N ASP A 2 16.77 -22.36 -18.98
CA ASP A 2 15.95 -22.30 -17.78
C ASP A 2 14.95 -21.13 -17.92
N ASP A 3 13.67 -21.47 -17.99
CA ASP A 3 12.56 -20.52 -18.12
C ASP A 3 12.57 -19.47 -16.99
N ALA A 4 12.76 -19.91 -15.76
CA ALA A 4 12.73 -19.04 -14.58
C ALA A 4 13.92 -18.09 -14.60
N GLU A 5 15.11 -18.56 -14.99
CA GLU A 5 16.29 -17.70 -15.17
C GLU A 5 16.05 -16.63 -16.23
N CYS A 6 15.48 -17.00 -17.38
CA CYS A 6 15.20 -16.06 -18.47
C CYS A 6 14.20 -14.97 -18.06
N ILE A 7 13.14 -15.36 -17.34
CA ILE A 7 12.14 -14.42 -16.80
C ILE A 7 12.76 -13.52 -15.74
N ALA A 8 13.55 -14.08 -14.81
CA ALA A 8 14.24 -13.32 -13.77
C ALA A 8 15.24 -12.30 -14.36
N ARG A 9 15.92 -12.66 -15.45
CA ARG A 9 16.81 -11.74 -16.19
C ARG A 9 16.04 -10.55 -16.77
N GLY A 10 14.90 -10.77 -17.40
CA GLY A 10 14.06 -9.68 -17.91
C GLY A 10 13.56 -8.75 -16.80
N ALA A 11 13.20 -9.30 -15.64
CA ALA A 11 12.88 -8.51 -14.46
C ALA A 11 14.09 -7.68 -13.97
N TYR A 12 15.27 -8.30 -13.84
CA TYR A 12 16.51 -7.62 -13.47
C TYR A 12 16.83 -6.45 -14.40
N GLU A 13 16.78 -6.65 -15.71
CA GLU A 13 17.04 -5.63 -16.72
C GLU A 13 16.07 -4.45 -16.58
N ALA A 14 14.77 -4.72 -16.47
CA ALA A 14 13.76 -3.68 -16.27
C ALA A 14 14.03 -2.84 -15.00
N TYR A 15 14.34 -3.50 -13.88
CA TYR A 15 14.63 -2.81 -12.62
C TYR A 15 15.97 -2.09 -12.63
N LYS A 16 16.98 -2.57 -13.35
CA LYS A 16 18.29 -1.93 -13.52
C LYS A 16 18.20 -0.69 -14.39
N GLU A 17 17.59 -0.80 -15.57
CA GLU A 17 17.60 0.24 -16.61
C GLU A 17 16.58 1.35 -16.40
N ARG A 18 15.48 1.07 -15.69
CA ARG A 18 14.42 2.05 -15.44
C ARG A 18 14.57 2.65 -14.05
N ASN A 19 13.92 3.81 -13.84
CA ASN A 19 13.90 4.54 -12.57
C ASN A 19 12.93 3.90 -11.56
N LEU A 20 13.07 2.58 -11.34
CA LEU A 20 12.30 1.78 -10.39
C LEU A 20 13.03 1.67 -9.05
N ARG A 21 12.48 0.89 -8.11
CA ARG A 21 13.00 0.75 -6.74
C ARG A 21 13.33 -0.71 -6.42
N TYR A 22 14.50 -0.94 -5.82
CA TYR A 22 14.87 -2.23 -5.26
C TYR A 22 14.26 -2.41 -3.87
N SER A 23 13.32 -3.33 -3.74
CA SER A 23 12.47 -3.49 -2.55
C SER A 23 12.50 -4.89 -1.95
N GLN A 24 13.28 -5.81 -2.52
CA GLN A 24 13.46 -7.14 -1.95
C GLN A 24 14.56 -7.10 -0.89
N VAL A 25 14.25 -7.70 0.24
CA VAL A 25 15.12 -7.83 1.40
C VAL A 25 15.41 -9.32 1.58
N VAL A 26 16.70 -9.67 1.64
CA VAL A 26 17.19 -11.04 1.67
C VAL A 26 17.69 -11.36 3.08
N PRO A 27 17.22 -12.44 3.71
CA PRO A 27 17.70 -12.85 5.02
C PRO A 27 19.08 -13.51 4.92
N PHE A 28 19.98 -13.14 5.83
CA PHE A 28 21.29 -13.78 6.03
C PHE A 28 21.28 -14.64 7.30
N THR A 29 20.56 -14.18 8.32
CA THR A 29 20.22 -14.95 9.52
C THR A 29 18.71 -14.78 9.79
N MET A 30 18.23 -15.26 10.94
CA MET A 30 16.83 -15.06 11.34
C MET A 30 16.46 -13.57 11.50
N THR A 31 17.41 -12.72 11.86
CA THR A 31 17.16 -11.31 12.21
C THR A 31 18.01 -10.32 11.41
N GLU A 32 19.03 -10.80 10.69
CA GLU A 32 19.88 -9.96 9.85
C GLU A 32 19.46 -10.07 8.39
N GLU A 33 19.32 -8.91 7.75
CA GLU A 33 18.81 -8.80 6.40
C GLU A 33 19.58 -7.74 5.59
N LYS A 34 19.56 -7.87 4.25
CA LYS A 34 20.10 -6.87 3.34
C LYS A 34 19.22 -6.71 2.11
N ASN A 35 19.11 -5.50 1.60
CA ASN A 35 18.46 -5.27 0.30
C ASN A 35 19.23 -6.00 -0.81
N SER A 36 18.54 -6.66 -1.74
CA SER A 36 19.19 -7.37 -2.84
C SER A 36 19.90 -6.46 -3.84
N GLY A 37 19.60 -5.16 -3.84
CA GLY A 37 20.15 -4.18 -4.78
C GLY A 37 19.66 -4.34 -6.22
N THR A 38 18.70 -5.24 -6.46
CA THR A 38 18.24 -5.62 -7.81
C THR A 38 16.73 -5.80 -7.92
N ASN A 39 16.01 -5.83 -6.79
CA ASN A 39 14.61 -6.24 -6.69
C ASN A 39 14.34 -7.72 -7.03
N LEU A 40 15.38 -8.54 -7.13
CA LEU A 40 15.26 -10.01 -7.13
C LEU A 40 15.32 -10.56 -5.69
N PRO A 41 14.79 -11.77 -5.43
CA PRO A 41 14.18 -12.70 -6.39
C PRO A 41 12.79 -12.25 -6.89
N ALA A 42 12.43 -12.72 -8.08
CA ALA A 42 11.05 -12.71 -8.57
C ALA A 42 10.35 -14.00 -8.13
N GLN A 43 9.05 -13.93 -7.80
CA GLN A 43 8.23 -15.14 -7.68
C GLN A 43 7.85 -15.61 -9.09
N ILE A 44 8.19 -16.85 -9.42
CA ILE A 44 7.96 -17.44 -10.75
C ILE A 44 7.29 -18.80 -10.55
N ASP A 45 6.00 -18.86 -10.90
CA ASP A 45 5.21 -20.09 -10.81
C ASP A 45 4.91 -20.57 -12.24
N LEU A 46 5.56 -21.65 -12.66
CA LEU A 46 5.38 -22.26 -13.98
C LEU A 46 4.47 -23.49 -13.87
N TYR A 47 3.43 -23.54 -14.69
CA TYR A 47 2.44 -24.61 -14.68
C TYR A 47 2.43 -25.33 -16.03
N ALA A 48 2.32 -26.65 -16.01
CA ALA A 48 2.04 -27.44 -17.20
C ALA A 48 0.56 -27.27 -17.60
N ASP A 49 0.31 -26.94 -18.86
CA ASP A 49 -1.02 -26.82 -19.46
C ASP A 49 -1.07 -27.58 -20.80
N LYS A 50 -2.25 -27.69 -21.40
CA LYS A 50 -2.46 -28.31 -22.70
C LYS A 50 -2.36 -27.27 -23.84
N GLY A 51 -1.93 -27.74 -25.02
CA GLY A 51 -1.82 -26.92 -26.23
C GLY A 51 -0.40 -26.44 -26.51
N ASN A 52 -0.23 -25.67 -27.59
CA ASN A 52 1.07 -25.15 -28.03
C ASN A 52 1.17 -23.62 -27.83
N GLU A 53 0.81 -23.14 -26.64
CA GLU A 53 0.94 -21.73 -26.27
C GLU A 53 1.57 -21.61 -24.88
N TYR A 54 2.42 -20.60 -24.68
CA TYR A 54 2.93 -20.24 -23.36
C TYR A 54 2.23 -18.98 -22.87
N LYS A 55 1.41 -19.07 -21.82
CA LYS A 55 0.59 -17.97 -21.29
C LYS A 55 1.19 -17.42 -20.00
N PHE A 56 1.17 -16.10 -19.86
CA PHE A 56 1.75 -15.39 -18.73
C PHE A 56 0.76 -14.40 -18.12
N LEU A 57 0.86 -14.25 -16.80
CA LEU A 57 0.31 -13.14 -16.05
C LEU A 57 1.46 -12.54 -15.23
N PHE A 58 1.97 -11.39 -15.65
CA PHE A 58 2.97 -10.66 -14.88
C PHE A 58 2.28 -9.70 -13.91
N ILE A 59 2.69 -9.68 -12.64
CA ILE A 59 2.12 -8.80 -11.62
C ILE A 59 3.27 -8.09 -10.89
N THR A 60 3.25 -6.76 -10.87
CA THR A 60 4.17 -5.98 -10.01
C THR A 60 3.45 -5.59 -8.72
N LYS A 61 3.35 -6.53 -7.78
CA LYS A 61 2.58 -6.33 -6.55
C LYS A 61 3.28 -5.40 -5.57
N GLY A 62 2.60 -4.34 -5.14
CA GLY A 62 3.09 -3.47 -4.08
C GLY A 62 2.95 -4.13 -2.71
N GLY A 63 3.97 -4.00 -1.84
CA GLY A 63 3.95 -4.60 -0.49
C GLY A 63 2.72 -4.18 0.34
N GLY A 64 2.27 -2.93 0.23
CA GLY A 64 1.09 -2.45 0.95
C GLY A 64 -0.20 -3.22 0.62
N SER A 65 -0.44 -3.54 -0.67
CA SER A 65 -1.60 -4.35 -1.09
C SER A 65 -1.36 -5.85 -0.95
N ALA A 66 -0.10 -6.31 -0.99
CA ALA A 66 0.25 -7.68 -0.61
C ALA A 66 -0.11 -7.97 0.85
N ASN A 67 0.23 -7.06 1.77
CA ASN A 67 -0.07 -7.16 3.20
C ASN A 67 -1.58 -7.05 3.53
N LYS A 68 -2.40 -6.62 2.56
CA LYS A 68 -3.87 -6.63 2.65
C LYS A 68 -4.46 -7.81 1.88
N THR A 69 -3.80 -8.96 1.99
CA THR A 69 -4.32 -10.26 1.60
C THR A 69 -4.51 -11.07 2.87
N PHE A 70 -5.76 -11.39 3.21
CA PHE A 70 -6.13 -12.05 4.45
C PHE A 70 -6.69 -13.44 4.17
N LEU A 71 -6.40 -14.36 5.08
CA LEU A 71 -7.01 -15.69 5.12
C LEU A 71 -7.82 -15.81 6.40
N TYR A 72 -9.07 -16.20 6.26
CA TYR A 72 -9.96 -16.49 7.38
C TYR A 72 -10.38 -17.96 7.30
N GLN A 73 -10.03 -18.73 8.33
CA GLN A 73 -10.51 -20.11 8.45
C GLN A 73 -11.94 -20.08 9.00
N GLN A 74 -12.89 -20.47 8.17
CA GLN A 74 -14.31 -20.46 8.49
C GLN A 74 -14.91 -21.87 8.33
N THR A 75 -16.19 -22.01 8.64
CA THR A 75 -16.90 -23.29 8.59
C THR A 75 -18.15 -23.20 7.72
N LYS A 76 -18.88 -24.31 7.56
CA LYS A 76 -20.18 -24.32 6.88
C LYS A 76 -21.20 -23.36 7.53
N ALA A 77 -21.07 -23.05 8.81
CA ALA A 77 -21.96 -22.11 9.50
C ALA A 77 -21.95 -20.70 8.86
N LEU A 78 -20.82 -20.29 8.27
CA LEU A 78 -20.73 -19.02 7.55
C LEU A 78 -21.59 -19.00 6.28
N LEU A 79 -21.80 -20.15 5.62
CA LEU A 79 -22.40 -20.23 4.27
C LEU A 79 -23.94 -20.17 4.30
N ASN A 80 -24.44 -19.04 4.81
CA ASN A 80 -25.79 -18.55 4.68
C ASN A 80 -25.73 -17.03 4.50
N GLU A 81 -26.78 -16.43 3.94
CA GLU A 81 -26.75 -15.02 3.55
C GLU A 81 -26.50 -14.06 4.72
N LYS A 82 -27.20 -14.24 5.84
CA LYS A 82 -27.06 -13.38 7.02
C LYS A 82 -25.63 -13.39 7.54
N SER A 83 -25.06 -14.57 7.77
CA SER A 83 -23.70 -14.69 8.31
C SER A 83 -22.64 -14.17 7.34
N LEU A 84 -22.80 -14.35 6.02
CA LEU A 84 -21.89 -13.77 5.04
C LEU A 84 -21.94 -12.24 5.02
N LEU A 85 -23.13 -11.63 5.08
CA LEU A 85 -23.27 -10.17 5.15
C LEU A 85 -22.62 -9.61 6.41
N GLU A 86 -22.86 -10.21 7.57
CA GLU A 86 -22.23 -9.82 8.84
C GLU A 86 -20.71 -9.97 8.78
N PHE A 87 -20.22 -11.08 8.22
CA PHE A 87 -18.79 -11.33 8.03
C PHE A 87 -18.14 -10.25 7.16
N PHE A 88 -18.72 -9.93 5.99
CA PHE A 88 -18.15 -8.92 5.10
C PHE A 88 -18.23 -7.50 5.68
N ARG A 89 -19.33 -7.14 6.35
CA ARG A 89 -19.44 -5.85 7.05
C ARG A 89 -18.33 -5.66 8.09
N SER A 90 -17.94 -6.73 8.78
CA SER A 90 -16.82 -6.69 9.72
C SER A 90 -15.47 -6.70 9.00
N LYS A 91 -15.18 -7.73 8.20
CA LYS A 91 -13.83 -8.01 7.69
C LYS A 91 -13.35 -7.07 6.61
N LEU A 92 -14.25 -6.42 5.87
CA LEU A 92 -13.83 -5.42 4.89
C LEU A 92 -13.26 -4.15 5.54
N MET A 93 -13.61 -3.89 6.81
CA MET A 93 -13.04 -2.74 7.55
C MET A 93 -11.57 -2.95 7.88
N ASP A 94 -11.11 -4.22 8.01
CA ASP A 94 -9.70 -4.57 8.26
C ASP A 94 -8.77 -4.14 7.09
N LEU A 95 -9.32 -3.94 5.89
CA LEU A 95 -8.59 -3.39 4.75
C LEU A 95 -8.14 -1.94 5.05
N GLY A 96 -9.05 -1.14 5.61
CA GLY A 96 -8.87 0.29 5.85
C GLY A 96 -8.42 1.04 4.59
N THR A 97 -7.70 2.15 4.80
CA THR A 97 -7.14 2.98 3.71
C THR A 97 -5.65 2.70 3.48
N SER A 98 -5.12 1.71 4.21
CA SER A 98 -3.71 1.34 4.26
C SER A 98 -3.15 0.69 3.00
N ALA A 99 -3.93 0.43 1.95
CA ALA A 99 -3.41 -0.07 0.68
C ALA A 99 -3.69 0.89 -0.50
N CYS A 100 -4.03 2.16 -0.25
CA CYS A 100 -4.34 3.14 -1.29
C CYS A 100 -5.59 2.75 -2.12
N PRO A 101 -6.81 2.85 -1.54
CA PRO A 101 -8.05 2.76 -2.31
C PRO A 101 -8.19 3.92 -3.31
N PRO A 102 -9.05 3.81 -4.35
CA PRO A 102 -10.05 2.74 -4.52
C PRO A 102 -9.42 1.40 -4.94
N TYR A 103 -9.95 0.30 -4.40
CA TYR A 103 -9.43 -1.05 -4.63
C TYR A 103 -10.15 -1.80 -5.76
N HIS A 104 -9.45 -2.68 -6.46
CA HIS A 104 -10.08 -3.84 -7.08
C HIS A 104 -10.14 -4.96 -6.02
N LEU A 105 -11.30 -5.16 -5.41
CA LEU A 105 -11.48 -6.10 -4.31
C LEU A 105 -11.71 -7.51 -4.87
N ALA A 106 -11.02 -8.51 -4.32
CA ALA A 106 -11.20 -9.90 -4.67
C ALA A 106 -11.48 -10.74 -3.42
N VAL A 107 -12.44 -11.64 -3.55
CA VAL A 107 -12.85 -12.58 -2.51
C VAL A 107 -12.85 -13.99 -3.09
N CYS A 108 -12.31 -14.96 -2.35
CA CYS A 108 -12.48 -16.38 -2.63
C CYS A 108 -13.17 -17.04 -1.44
N ILE A 109 -14.31 -17.71 -1.67
CA ILE A 109 -15.03 -18.48 -0.64
C ILE A 109 -14.90 -19.96 -0.97
N GLY A 110 -14.25 -20.71 -0.09
CA GLY A 110 -13.83 -22.10 -0.33
C GLY A 110 -12.44 -22.17 -0.95
N GLY A 111 -12.07 -23.37 -1.37
CA GLY A 111 -10.74 -23.75 -1.79
C GLY A 111 -10.39 -25.14 -1.25
N THR A 112 -9.57 -25.88 -2.00
CA THR A 112 -9.04 -27.18 -1.57
C THR A 112 -8.01 -27.04 -0.45
N SER A 113 -7.38 -25.88 -0.35
CA SER A 113 -6.42 -25.52 0.68
C SER A 113 -6.33 -24.00 0.87
N ALA A 114 -5.57 -23.57 1.87
CA ALA A 114 -5.34 -22.15 2.16
C ALA A 114 -4.60 -21.45 1.00
N GLU A 115 -3.55 -22.07 0.49
CA GLU A 115 -2.71 -21.57 -0.60
C GLU A 115 -3.48 -21.49 -1.92
N MET A 116 -4.34 -22.47 -2.24
CA MET A 116 -5.21 -22.41 -3.42
C MET A 116 -6.22 -21.25 -3.30
N CYS A 117 -6.81 -21.06 -2.11
CA CYS A 117 -7.74 -19.97 -1.83
C CYS A 117 -7.07 -18.60 -2.05
N LEU A 118 -5.88 -18.39 -1.48
CA LEU A 118 -5.13 -17.14 -1.61
C LEU A 118 -4.59 -16.90 -3.02
N ALA A 119 -4.15 -17.96 -3.73
CA ALA A 119 -3.75 -17.86 -5.13
C ALA A 119 -4.93 -17.45 -6.02
N THR A 120 -6.14 -17.95 -5.72
CA THR A 120 -7.38 -17.55 -6.40
C THR A 120 -7.70 -16.08 -6.17
N VAL A 121 -7.59 -15.59 -4.93
CA VAL A 121 -7.73 -14.16 -4.62
C VAL A 121 -6.73 -13.31 -5.40
N LYS A 122 -5.46 -13.75 -5.47
CA LYS A 122 -4.41 -13.03 -6.22
C LYS A 122 -4.80 -12.86 -7.69
N LYS A 123 -5.16 -13.97 -8.35
CA LYS A 123 -5.54 -14.00 -9.77
C LYS A 123 -6.83 -13.21 -10.02
N ALA A 124 -7.83 -13.34 -9.15
CA ALA A 124 -9.07 -12.57 -9.22
C ALA A 124 -8.82 -11.05 -9.09
N SER A 125 -7.95 -10.62 -8.17
CA SER A 125 -7.62 -9.19 -7.99
C SER A 125 -6.90 -8.57 -9.19
N ALA A 126 -6.36 -9.40 -10.10
CA ALA A 126 -5.70 -8.99 -11.34
C ALA A 126 -6.62 -9.16 -12.57
N GLY A 127 -7.92 -9.42 -12.38
CA GLY A 127 -8.85 -9.63 -13.50
C GLY A 127 -8.56 -10.86 -14.36
N TYR A 128 -7.76 -11.80 -13.86
CA TYR A 128 -7.37 -13.01 -14.61
C TYR A 128 -8.51 -14.04 -14.68
N LEU A 129 -9.43 -14.00 -13.72
CA LEU A 129 -10.54 -14.95 -13.57
C LEU A 129 -11.89 -14.39 -14.03
N ASP A 130 -11.91 -13.26 -14.73
CA ASP A 130 -13.13 -12.54 -15.11
C ASP A 130 -14.05 -13.36 -16.04
N GLN A 131 -13.47 -14.30 -16.79
CA GLN A 131 -14.16 -15.18 -17.75
C GLN A 131 -14.56 -16.54 -17.17
N LEU A 132 -14.46 -16.74 -15.86
CA LEU A 132 -15.01 -17.96 -15.23
C LEU A 132 -16.52 -18.05 -15.46
N PRO A 133 -17.08 -19.28 -15.49
CA PRO A 133 -18.53 -19.46 -15.45
C PRO A 133 -19.16 -18.72 -14.27
N THR A 134 -20.41 -18.31 -14.41
CA THR A 134 -21.14 -17.54 -13.38
C THR A 134 -22.07 -18.40 -12.52
N SER A 135 -21.96 -19.73 -12.64
CA SER A 135 -22.74 -20.70 -11.87
C SER A 135 -21.93 -21.95 -11.57
N GLY A 136 -22.24 -22.62 -10.46
CA GLY A 136 -21.65 -23.92 -10.12
C GLY A 136 -22.10 -25.05 -11.04
N ASN A 137 -21.54 -26.24 -10.83
CA ASN A 137 -22.00 -27.49 -11.44
C ASN A 137 -21.72 -28.68 -10.49
N GLU A 138 -22.23 -29.87 -10.82
CA GLU A 138 -22.02 -31.09 -10.02
C GLU A 138 -20.55 -31.53 -9.96
N GLY A 139 -19.76 -31.19 -10.98
CA GLY A 139 -18.31 -31.46 -11.00
C GLY A 139 -17.47 -30.57 -10.08
N GLY A 140 -18.09 -29.64 -9.35
CA GLY A 140 -17.41 -28.78 -8.37
C GLY A 140 -16.53 -27.69 -8.98
N ARG A 141 -16.86 -27.18 -10.17
CA ARG A 141 -16.11 -26.08 -10.80
C ARG A 141 -16.12 -24.82 -9.93
N CYS A 142 -15.02 -24.06 -9.96
CA CYS A 142 -15.05 -22.68 -9.48
C CYS A 142 -15.95 -21.82 -10.37
N PHE A 143 -16.61 -20.83 -9.80
CA PHE A 143 -17.43 -19.87 -10.53
C PHE A 143 -17.32 -18.46 -9.95
N ARG A 144 -17.62 -17.46 -10.79
CA ARG A 144 -17.69 -16.04 -10.43
C ARG A 144 -19.12 -15.69 -10.00
N ASP A 145 -19.29 -15.20 -8.79
CA ASP A 145 -20.59 -14.91 -8.20
C ASP A 145 -20.96 -13.42 -8.34
N LEU A 146 -21.73 -13.10 -9.38
CA LEU A 146 -22.08 -11.72 -9.71
C LEU A 146 -23.03 -11.08 -8.69
N GLU A 147 -23.85 -11.87 -8.00
CA GLU A 147 -24.78 -11.37 -6.98
C GLU A 147 -24.00 -10.90 -5.75
N TRP A 148 -23.06 -11.72 -5.27
CA TRP A 148 -22.22 -11.35 -4.14
C TRP A 148 -21.23 -10.24 -4.47
N GLU A 149 -20.78 -10.10 -5.71
CA GLU A 149 -20.03 -8.91 -6.15
C GLU A 149 -20.81 -7.62 -5.89
N GLN A 150 -22.10 -7.57 -6.25
CA GLN A 150 -22.94 -6.39 -6.02
C GLN A 150 -23.22 -6.16 -4.54
N LYS A 151 -23.52 -7.21 -3.76
CA LYS A 151 -23.76 -7.10 -2.31
C LYS A 151 -22.53 -6.55 -1.59
N ILE A 152 -21.34 -7.07 -1.89
CA ILE A 152 -20.09 -6.60 -1.30
C ILE A 152 -19.74 -5.18 -1.77
N LEU A 153 -19.95 -4.86 -3.04
CA LEU A 153 -19.75 -3.51 -3.58
C LEU A 153 -20.62 -2.50 -2.83
N GLN A 154 -21.87 -2.85 -2.54
CA GLN A 154 -22.78 -1.99 -1.78
C GLN A 154 -22.30 -1.79 -0.33
N ILE A 155 -21.87 -2.86 0.35
CA ILE A 155 -21.25 -2.75 1.69
C ILE A 155 -20.06 -1.78 1.67
N CYS A 156 -19.18 -1.88 0.67
CA CYS A 156 -18.04 -0.99 0.53
C CYS A 156 -18.46 0.47 0.31
N ARG A 157 -19.51 0.73 -0.48
CA ARG A 157 -20.04 2.08 -0.73
C ARG A 157 -20.70 2.70 0.49
N GLU A 158 -21.38 1.89 1.30
CA GLU A 158 -22.05 2.31 2.54
C GLU A 158 -21.08 2.52 3.71
N SER A 159 -19.85 1.98 3.63
CA SER A 159 -18.85 2.07 4.71
C SER A 159 -18.43 3.51 5.06
N GLY A 160 -18.57 4.45 4.14
CA GLY A 160 -18.13 5.84 4.31
C GLY A 160 -16.61 6.06 4.28
N ILE A 161 -15.78 5.01 4.07
CA ILE A 161 -14.31 5.11 4.15
C ILE A 161 -13.67 5.73 2.90
N GLY A 162 -14.12 5.36 1.70
CA GLY A 162 -13.31 5.55 0.48
C GLY A 162 -13.47 6.92 -0.18
N ALA A 163 -12.61 7.40 -1.06
CA ALA A 163 -11.26 6.98 -1.40
C ALA A 163 -10.28 7.71 -0.47
N GLN A 164 -9.65 6.96 0.43
CA GLN A 164 -8.63 7.38 1.42
C GLN A 164 -9.09 8.30 2.55
N PHE A 165 -9.94 9.30 2.29
CA PHE A 165 -10.29 10.35 3.26
C PHE A 165 -11.81 10.50 3.46
N GLY A 166 -12.57 9.42 3.29
CA GLY A 166 -14.02 9.40 3.46
C GLY A 166 -14.82 9.60 2.19
N GLY A 167 -15.99 8.96 2.12
CA GLY A 167 -16.90 8.98 0.98
C GLY A 167 -17.24 7.57 0.44
N LYS A 168 -17.55 7.50 -0.87
CA LYS A 168 -18.15 6.32 -1.52
C LYS A 168 -17.15 5.31 -2.09
N TYR A 169 -16.02 5.77 -2.60
CA TYR A 169 -15.17 4.99 -3.50
C TYR A 169 -14.08 4.22 -2.76
N LEU A 170 -14.48 3.27 -1.91
CA LEU A 170 -13.52 2.36 -1.25
C LEU A 170 -12.98 1.34 -2.24
N VAL A 171 -13.85 0.89 -3.15
CA VAL A 171 -13.52 -0.06 -4.22
C VAL A 171 -13.93 0.54 -5.56
N HIS A 172 -13.14 0.27 -6.61
CA HIS A 172 -13.56 0.44 -7.99
C HIS A 172 -14.64 -0.58 -8.34
N ASP A 173 -14.37 -1.85 -8.05
CA ASP A 173 -15.24 -2.99 -8.29
C ASP A 173 -14.88 -4.17 -7.36
N VAL A 174 -15.61 -5.28 -7.50
CA VAL A 174 -15.44 -6.49 -6.70
C VAL A 174 -15.40 -7.70 -7.63
N ARG A 175 -14.62 -8.72 -7.26
CA ARG A 175 -14.64 -10.08 -7.81
C ARG A 175 -14.90 -11.07 -6.70
N VAL A 176 -15.90 -11.93 -6.86
CA VAL A 176 -16.19 -13.01 -5.89
C VAL A 176 -16.09 -14.35 -6.58
N ILE A 177 -15.14 -15.17 -6.16
CA ILE A 177 -14.94 -16.52 -6.67
C ILE A 177 -15.41 -17.52 -5.62
N ARG A 178 -16.33 -18.40 -5.99
CA ARG A 178 -16.76 -19.53 -5.17
C ARG A 178 -16.05 -20.79 -5.66
N ALA A 179 -15.32 -21.45 -4.76
CA ALA A 179 -14.54 -22.66 -5.04
C ALA A 179 -15.10 -23.89 -4.28
N PRO A 180 -14.89 -25.12 -4.74
CA PRO A 180 -15.20 -26.32 -3.94
C PRO A 180 -14.40 -26.31 -2.63
N ARG A 181 -14.86 -27.08 -1.63
CA ARG A 181 -14.22 -27.16 -0.31
C ARG A 181 -14.35 -28.55 0.27
N HIS A 182 -13.39 -28.98 1.08
CA HIS A 182 -13.57 -30.13 1.94
C HIS A 182 -14.73 -29.88 2.93
N ALA A 183 -15.51 -30.91 3.29
CA ALA A 183 -16.72 -30.74 4.09
C ALA A 183 -16.47 -30.06 5.45
N ALA A 184 -15.33 -30.36 6.08
CA ALA A 184 -14.89 -29.80 7.35
C ALA A 184 -14.21 -28.41 7.25
N SER A 185 -14.09 -27.83 6.06
CA SER A 185 -13.30 -26.62 5.82
C SER A 185 -14.09 -25.58 5.04
N CYS A 186 -13.83 -24.30 5.30
CA CYS A 186 -14.28 -23.20 4.46
C CYS A 186 -13.28 -22.04 4.54
N PRO A 187 -12.11 -22.14 3.86
CA PRO A 187 -11.19 -21.02 3.80
C PRO A 187 -11.85 -19.86 3.05
N VAL A 188 -11.69 -18.65 3.57
CA VAL A 188 -12.14 -17.41 2.90
C VAL A 188 -10.95 -16.49 2.76
N GLY A 189 -10.63 -16.16 1.51
CA GLY A 189 -9.57 -15.22 1.17
C GLY A 189 -10.15 -13.87 0.78
N ILE A 190 -9.57 -12.78 1.27
CA ILE A 190 -9.90 -11.41 0.86
C ILE A 190 -8.60 -10.70 0.49
N GLY A 191 -8.58 -10.01 -0.64
CA GLY A 191 -7.41 -9.26 -1.08
C GLY A 191 -7.75 -8.16 -2.06
N VAL A 192 -6.80 -7.26 -2.31
CA VAL A 192 -7.04 -6.07 -3.14
C VAL A 192 -5.94 -5.87 -4.18
N SER A 193 -6.28 -5.34 -5.35
CA SER A 193 -5.36 -4.49 -6.12
C SER A 193 -5.53 -3.03 -5.69
N CYS A 194 -4.43 -2.31 -5.57
CA CYS A 194 -4.41 -0.92 -5.12
C CYS A 194 -4.45 0.04 -6.30
N SER A 195 -4.40 1.37 -6.05
CA SER A 195 -4.26 2.37 -7.11
C SER A 195 -3.06 2.14 -8.05
N ALA A 196 -2.03 1.44 -7.58
CA ALA A 196 -0.97 0.91 -8.44
C ALA A 196 -1.38 -0.47 -9.00
N ASP A 197 -2.49 -0.52 -9.74
CA ASP A 197 -2.99 -1.72 -10.38
C ASP A 197 -2.11 -2.07 -11.59
N ARG A 198 -1.19 -3.02 -11.37
CA ARG A 198 -0.10 -3.29 -12.30
C ARG A 198 0.02 -4.78 -12.55
N ASN A 199 -0.73 -5.23 -13.54
CA ASN A 199 -0.64 -6.56 -14.10
C ASN A 199 -0.67 -6.47 -15.63
N ILE A 200 -0.14 -7.48 -16.31
CA ILE A 200 -0.18 -7.56 -17.77
C ILE A 200 -0.21 -9.03 -18.20
N LYS A 201 -1.15 -9.36 -19.08
CA LYS A 201 -1.25 -10.67 -19.72
C LYS A 201 -0.31 -10.73 -20.91
N ALA A 202 0.32 -11.87 -21.13
CA ALA A 202 1.12 -12.11 -22.32
C ALA A 202 0.93 -13.54 -22.81
N LYS A 203 1.25 -13.79 -24.07
CA LYS A 203 1.36 -15.16 -24.59
C LYS A 203 2.43 -15.27 -25.66
N ILE A 204 3.00 -16.46 -25.79
CA ILE A 204 3.87 -16.86 -26.89
C ILE A 204 3.15 -17.96 -27.66
N THR A 205 3.06 -17.81 -28.97
CA THR A 205 2.47 -18.79 -29.90
C THR A 205 3.44 -18.98 -31.08
N GLU A 206 3.09 -19.84 -32.03
CA GLU A 206 3.82 -20.00 -33.29
C GLU A 206 3.90 -18.69 -34.11
N GLU A 207 2.97 -17.75 -33.88
CA GLU A 207 2.90 -16.46 -34.57
C GLU A 207 3.81 -15.40 -33.94
N GLY A 208 4.31 -15.64 -32.72
CA GLY A 208 5.25 -14.74 -32.03
C GLY A 208 4.90 -14.46 -30.57
N ILE A 209 5.34 -13.29 -30.08
CA ILE A 209 5.20 -12.85 -28.69
C ILE A 209 4.16 -11.73 -28.63
N PHE A 210 3.12 -11.94 -27.83
CA PHE A 210 2.01 -11.02 -27.66
C PHE A 210 1.95 -10.51 -26.23
N LEU A 211 1.75 -9.22 -26.08
CA LEU A 211 1.59 -8.54 -24.80
C LEU A 211 0.28 -7.76 -24.80
N GLU A 212 -0.43 -7.78 -23.68
CA GLU A 212 -1.65 -6.99 -23.49
C GLU A 212 -1.39 -5.50 -23.71
N GLN A 213 -2.23 -4.87 -24.53
CA GLN A 213 -2.13 -3.46 -24.85
C GLN A 213 -2.76 -2.62 -23.72
N LEU A 214 -1.92 -1.97 -22.92
CA LEU A 214 -2.37 -1.00 -21.92
C LEU A 214 -2.72 0.37 -22.54
N GLU A 215 -3.43 1.22 -21.80
CA GLU A 215 -3.69 2.60 -22.21
C GLU A 215 -2.40 3.41 -22.38
N LYS A 216 -2.24 4.09 -23.52
CA LYS A 216 -1.08 4.96 -23.80
C LYS A 216 -1.42 6.46 -23.72
N ASN A 217 -2.71 6.82 -23.71
CA ASN A 217 -3.20 8.18 -23.56
C ASN A 217 -4.12 8.30 -22.33
N PRO A 218 -3.60 8.19 -21.09
CA PRO A 218 -4.42 8.27 -19.89
C PRO A 218 -5.06 9.66 -19.68
N ALA A 219 -4.56 10.70 -20.34
CA ALA A 219 -5.11 12.05 -20.24
C ALA A 219 -6.58 12.13 -20.71
N ARG A 220 -7.05 11.20 -21.55
CA ARG A 220 -8.45 11.13 -21.97
C ARG A 220 -9.44 10.86 -20.84
N PHE A 221 -8.97 10.35 -19.70
CA PHE A 221 -9.79 10.09 -18.52
C PHE A 221 -9.81 11.28 -17.54
N LEU A 222 -9.04 12.35 -17.81
CA LEU A 222 -9.08 13.54 -16.98
C LEU A 222 -10.42 14.28 -17.17
N PRO A 223 -11.04 14.76 -16.08
CA PRO A 223 -12.19 15.63 -16.20
C PRO A 223 -11.79 16.95 -16.87
N LYS A 224 -12.74 17.59 -17.58
CA LYS A 224 -12.51 18.88 -18.25
C LYS A 224 -12.08 19.97 -17.27
N GLU A 225 -12.63 19.94 -16.06
CA GLU A 225 -12.33 20.86 -14.98
C GLU A 225 -11.95 20.07 -13.73
N ALA A 226 -10.98 20.59 -12.96
CA ALA A 226 -10.63 20.03 -11.67
C ALA A 226 -11.79 20.18 -10.68
N PRO A 227 -12.04 19.19 -9.82
CA PRO A 227 -13.07 19.32 -8.79
C PRO A 227 -12.73 20.46 -7.83
N ALA A 228 -13.75 21.20 -7.40
CA ALA A 228 -13.60 22.21 -6.36
C ALA A 228 -13.11 21.54 -5.06
N MET A 229 -12.12 22.15 -4.41
CA MET A 229 -11.57 21.67 -3.13
C MET A 229 -11.65 22.80 -2.10
N SER A 230 -12.01 22.46 -0.86
CA SER A 230 -11.90 23.40 0.26
C SER A 230 -10.48 23.96 0.35
N PRO A 231 -10.27 25.26 0.63
CA PRO A 231 -8.93 25.83 0.76
C PRO A 231 -8.06 25.01 1.72
N ALA A 232 -6.79 24.83 1.37
CA ALA A 232 -5.83 24.20 2.26
C ALA A 232 -5.26 25.25 3.22
N VAL A 233 -4.88 24.83 4.42
CA VAL A 233 -4.10 25.67 5.34
C VAL A 233 -2.63 25.53 4.97
N ASP A 234 -1.97 26.63 4.66
CA ASP A 234 -0.53 26.65 4.40
C ASP A 234 0.24 26.51 5.73
N ILE A 235 1.14 25.51 5.78
CA ILE A 235 1.98 25.24 6.94
C ILE A 235 3.44 25.33 6.51
N ASP A 236 4.17 26.28 7.10
CA ASP A 236 5.62 26.39 6.96
C ASP A 236 6.30 25.56 8.05
N LEU A 237 6.87 24.42 7.64
CA LEU A 237 7.51 23.44 8.50
C LEU A 237 8.84 23.93 9.09
N ASP A 238 9.46 24.94 8.46
CA ASP A 238 10.77 25.46 8.88
C ASP A 238 10.66 26.54 9.97
N GLN A 239 9.45 26.86 10.44
CA GLN A 239 9.21 27.73 11.62
C GLN A 239 9.58 27.06 12.96
N GLY A 240 9.95 25.77 12.93
CA GLY A 240 10.32 24.98 14.10
C GLY A 240 9.15 24.16 14.67
N MET A 241 9.48 22.99 15.22
CA MET A 241 8.51 21.96 15.62
C MET A 241 7.39 22.48 16.54
N ASP A 242 7.74 23.24 17.58
CA ASP A 242 6.74 23.75 18.54
C ASP A 242 5.80 24.76 17.91
N LYS A 243 6.30 25.63 17.02
CA LYS A 243 5.46 26.59 16.33
C LYS A 243 4.50 25.90 15.36
N VAL A 244 5.00 24.90 14.63
CA VAL A 244 4.17 24.10 13.75
C VAL A 244 3.07 23.38 14.54
N ARG A 245 3.40 22.77 15.69
CA ARG A 245 2.41 22.12 16.57
C ARG A 245 1.36 23.11 17.11
N GLU A 246 1.79 24.31 17.53
CA GLU A 246 0.87 25.38 17.97
C GLU A 246 -0.11 25.77 16.86
N ILE A 247 0.35 25.83 15.60
CA ILE A 247 -0.51 26.11 14.44
C ILE A 247 -1.47 24.94 14.19
N LEU A 248 -0.96 23.71 14.14
CA LEU A 248 -1.79 22.51 13.89
C LEU A 248 -2.88 22.33 14.95
N SER A 249 -2.59 22.65 16.22
CA SER A 249 -3.55 22.53 17.32
C SER A 249 -4.78 23.43 17.16
N LYS A 250 -4.71 24.48 16.33
CA LYS A 250 -5.83 25.40 16.05
C LYS A 250 -6.89 24.79 15.13
N TYR A 251 -6.58 23.67 14.46
CA TYR A 251 -7.45 23.05 13.46
C TYR A 251 -7.95 21.67 13.91
N PRO A 252 -9.18 21.29 13.53
CA PRO A 252 -9.68 19.95 13.79
C PRO A 252 -9.07 18.92 12.83
N ILE A 253 -9.27 17.65 13.14
CA ILE A 253 -9.09 16.54 12.19
C ILE A 253 -9.89 16.78 10.90
N LYS A 254 -9.48 16.13 9.81
CA LYS A 254 -10.00 16.29 8.44
C LYS A 254 -9.63 17.62 7.76
N THR A 255 -8.98 18.56 8.47
CA THR A 255 -8.48 19.79 7.84
C THR A 255 -7.41 19.47 6.80
N ARG A 256 -7.58 20.03 5.59
CA ARG A 256 -6.62 19.93 4.49
C ARG A 256 -5.47 20.90 4.70
N LEU A 257 -4.25 20.41 4.52
CA LEU A 257 -3.00 21.13 4.68
C LEU A 257 -2.23 21.20 3.37
N ASN A 258 -1.47 22.28 3.24
CA ASN A 258 -0.48 22.48 2.19
C ASN A 258 0.88 22.74 2.85
N LEU A 259 1.76 21.76 2.84
CA LEU A 259 3.02 21.81 3.58
C LEU A 259 4.15 22.37 2.71
N ARG A 260 4.98 23.23 3.29
CA ARG A 260 6.24 23.73 2.73
C ARG A 260 7.34 23.62 3.77
N GLY A 261 8.54 23.18 3.38
CA GLY A 261 9.72 23.18 4.24
C GLY A 261 10.36 21.80 4.35
N THR A 262 11.13 21.60 5.42
CA THR A 262 11.94 20.39 5.61
C THR A 262 11.14 19.23 6.20
N LEU A 263 11.30 18.05 5.62
CA LEU A 263 10.87 16.76 6.18
C LEU A 263 12.06 15.82 6.36
N ILE A 264 12.02 15.03 7.42
CA ILE A 264 12.90 13.87 7.58
C ILE A 264 12.15 12.63 7.14
N VAL A 265 12.77 11.85 6.26
CA VAL A 265 12.20 10.61 5.75
C VAL A 265 12.85 9.44 6.46
N ALA A 266 12.05 8.60 7.09
CA ALA A 266 12.48 7.37 7.72
C ALA A 266 11.32 6.37 7.74
N ARG A 267 11.62 5.08 7.71
CA ARG A 267 10.60 4.02 7.74
C ARG A 267 11.14 2.78 8.44
N ASP A 268 10.48 1.64 8.23
CA ASP A 268 10.63 0.34 8.88
C ASP A 268 12.05 0.08 9.47
N ILE A 269 13.09 -0.11 8.64
CA ILE A 269 14.44 -0.47 9.16
C ILE A 269 15.10 0.69 9.91
N ALA A 270 14.95 1.93 9.44
CA ALA A 270 15.48 3.10 10.13
C ALA A 270 14.82 3.31 11.52
N HIS A 271 13.52 3.05 11.65
CA HIS A 271 12.83 3.09 12.94
C HIS A 271 13.32 1.99 13.88
N ALA A 272 13.48 0.75 13.37
CA ALA A 272 14.06 -0.33 14.15
C ALA A 272 15.47 0.00 14.65
N ARG A 273 16.31 0.59 13.78
CA ARG A 273 17.66 1.02 14.14
C ARG A 273 17.67 2.13 15.20
N ILE A 274 16.79 3.13 15.07
CA ILE A 274 16.66 4.20 16.06
C ILE A 274 16.14 3.64 17.40
N LYS A 275 15.18 2.71 17.38
CA LYS A 275 14.74 2.03 18.60
C LYS A 275 15.90 1.31 19.27
N GLN A 276 16.68 0.54 18.52
CA GLN A 276 17.86 -0.15 19.04
C GLN A 276 18.85 0.85 19.67
N MET A 277 19.08 2.01 19.04
CA MET A 277 19.93 3.05 19.61
C MET A 277 19.41 3.54 20.97
N LEU A 278 18.10 3.75 21.11
CA LEU A 278 17.48 4.12 22.39
C LEU A 278 17.64 3.00 23.44
N ASP A 279 17.42 1.74 23.05
CA ASP A 279 17.62 0.57 23.92
C ASP A 279 19.09 0.47 24.40
N GLU A 280 20.05 0.91 23.58
CA GLU A 280 21.48 1.01 23.91
C GLU A 280 21.82 2.27 24.75
N GLY A 281 20.83 3.07 25.14
CA GLY A 281 21.00 4.30 25.93
C GLY A 281 21.50 5.52 25.14
N LYS A 282 21.51 5.46 23.80
CA LYS A 282 21.83 6.62 22.96
C LYS A 282 20.64 7.58 22.90
N PRO A 283 20.87 8.89 22.72
CA PRO A 283 19.78 9.86 22.63
C PRO A 283 19.00 9.70 21.33
N MET A 284 17.73 10.14 21.35
CA MET A 284 16.93 10.34 20.13
C MET A 284 17.68 11.26 19.16
N PRO A 285 17.85 10.88 17.88
CA PRO A 285 18.56 11.70 16.91
C PRO A 285 17.93 13.09 16.75
N GLU A 286 18.77 14.12 16.66
CA GLU A 286 18.31 15.52 16.61
C GLU A 286 17.40 15.81 15.41
N TYR A 287 17.65 15.17 14.27
CA TYR A 287 16.81 15.31 13.09
C TYR A 287 15.39 14.75 13.30
N PHE A 288 15.20 13.78 14.21
CA PHE A 288 13.87 13.26 14.58
C PHE A 288 13.07 14.18 15.50
N LYS A 289 13.75 15.10 16.20
CA LYS A 289 13.13 16.10 17.08
C LYS A 289 12.78 17.39 16.35
N LYS A 290 13.63 17.79 15.39
CA LYS A 290 13.56 19.10 14.75
C LYS A 290 12.60 19.18 13.56
N HIS A 291 12.29 18.05 12.92
CA HIS A 291 11.50 18.03 11.68
C HIS A 291 10.41 16.95 11.70
N PRO A 292 9.29 17.15 11.00
CA PRO A 292 8.28 16.11 10.85
C PRO A 292 8.83 14.88 10.14
N ILE A 293 8.33 13.70 10.51
CA ILE A 293 8.81 12.41 10.02
C ILE A 293 7.89 11.88 8.92
N TYR A 294 8.37 11.91 7.69
CA TYR A 294 7.69 11.36 6.52
C TYR A 294 8.04 9.88 6.34
N TYR A 295 7.04 9.00 6.43
CA TYR A 295 7.27 7.58 6.20
C TYR A 295 7.22 7.28 4.71
N ALA A 296 8.40 7.17 4.08
CA ALA A 296 8.51 6.85 2.66
C ALA A 296 9.85 6.21 2.31
N GLY A 297 9.95 5.69 1.08
CA GLY A 297 11.21 5.22 0.50
C GLY A 297 11.20 5.50 -1.01
N PRO A 298 12.15 6.29 -1.54
CA PRO A 298 12.08 6.78 -2.92
C PRO A 298 12.42 5.68 -3.93
N ALA A 299 11.89 5.80 -5.14
CA ALA A 299 12.45 5.11 -6.30
C ALA A 299 13.74 5.81 -6.78
N LYS A 300 14.47 5.19 -7.71
CA LYS A 300 15.66 5.82 -8.32
C LYS A 300 15.30 7.16 -8.96
N THR A 301 16.17 8.14 -8.79
CA THR A 301 15.99 9.49 -9.35
C THR A 301 16.32 9.51 -10.85
N PRO A 302 15.38 9.90 -11.72
CA PRO A 302 15.68 10.12 -13.14
C PRO A 302 16.72 11.22 -13.32
N LYS A 303 17.53 11.11 -14.38
CA LYS A 303 18.53 12.13 -14.73
C LYS A 303 17.87 13.50 -14.90
N GLY A 304 18.39 14.51 -14.21
CA GLY A 304 17.90 15.89 -14.28
C GLY A 304 16.63 16.18 -13.49
N MET A 305 16.09 15.22 -12.74
CA MET A 305 14.95 15.42 -11.84
C MET A 305 15.43 15.60 -10.39
N PRO A 306 14.70 16.37 -9.55
CA PRO A 306 15.04 16.53 -8.13
C PRO A 306 14.82 15.25 -7.31
N SER A 307 13.88 14.41 -7.72
CA SER A 307 13.50 13.18 -7.01
C SER A 307 12.99 12.11 -7.97
N GLY A 308 13.18 10.84 -7.61
CA GLY A 308 12.37 9.75 -8.14
C GLY A 308 10.96 9.73 -7.53
N SER A 309 10.08 8.85 -8.01
CA SER A 309 8.74 8.66 -7.43
C SER A 309 8.83 8.39 -5.92
N PHE A 310 8.13 9.19 -5.10
CA PHE A 310 8.39 9.24 -3.66
C PHE A 310 7.13 9.47 -2.81
N GLY A 311 6.14 8.59 -2.98
CA GLY A 311 4.90 8.61 -2.20
C GLY A 311 5.03 7.96 -0.81
N PRO A 312 4.01 8.14 0.06
CA PRO A 312 4.02 7.65 1.44
C PRO A 312 3.92 6.12 1.53
N THR A 313 4.42 5.57 2.63
CA THR A 313 4.22 4.17 3.04
C THR A 313 3.13 4.04 4.12
N THR A 314 2.72 2.81 4.43
CA THR A 314 1.68 2.55 5.44
C THR A 314 2.12 3.01 6.82
N ALA A 315 1.37 3.92 7.43
CA ALA A 315 1.66 4.47 8.75
C ALA A 315 1.62 3.41 9.86
N GLY A 316 0.62 2.53 9.82
CA GLY A 316 0.36 1.48 10.82
C GLY A 316 1.56 0.61 11.19
N ARG A 317 2.54 0.43 10.29
CA ARG A 317 3.74 -0.39 10.57
C ARG A 317 4.73 0.29 11.53
N MET A 318 4.62 1.61 11.69
CA MET A 318 5.44 2.39 12.61
C MET A 318 4.71 2.71 13.92
N ASP A 319 3.46 2.25 14.11
CA ASP A 319 2.70 2.48 15.34
C ASP A 319 3.44 2.06 16.62
N PRO A 320 4.14 0.91 16.68
CA PRO A 320 4.84 0.48 17.91
C PRO A 320 5.96 1.40 18.38
N TYR A 321 6.43 2.34 17.55
CA TYR A 321 7.52 3.25 17.88
C TYR A 321 7.04 4.61 18.41
N VAL A 322 5.76 4.96 18.20
CA VAL A 322 5.30 6.36 18.35
C VAL A 322 5.41 6.86 19.78
N ASP A 323 4.80 6.18 20.76
CA ASP A 323 4.82 6.63 22.17
C ASP A 323 6.25 6.74 22.69
N LEU A 324 7.07 5.71 22.43
CA LEU A 324 8.48 5.69 22.82
C LEU A 324 9.27 6.85 22.20
N PHE A 325 9.08 7.12 20.92
CA PHE A 325 9.83 8.18 20.24
C PHE A 325 9.39 9.57 20.72
N GLN A 326 8.09 9.76 20.94
CA GLN A 326 7.54 11.01 21.45
C GLN A 326 7.94 11.28 22.91
N GLU A 327 8.03 10.25 23.74
CA GLU A 327 8.59 10.34 25.09
C GLU A 327 10.03 10.87 25.09
N HIS A 328 10.80 10.55 24.05
CA HIS A 328 12.16 11.06 23.83
C HIS A 328 12.21 12.35 22.98
N GLY A 329 11.07 13.02 22.80
CA GLY A 329 10.93 14.30 22.08
C GLY A 329 11.03 14.20 20.55
N GLY A 330 11.06 12.99 19.99
CA GLY A 330 11.10 12.75 18.54
C GLY A 330 9.73 12.40 17.96
N SER A 331 9.60 12.46 16.63
CA SER A 331 8.39 11.98 15.93
C SER A 331 7.06 12.61 16.41
N LEU A 332 7.11 13.87 16.84
CA LEU A 332 5.93 14.61 17.30
C LEU A 332 4.97 14.95 16.17
N ILE A 333 5.47 15.12 14.94
CA ILE A 333 4.63 15.24 13.74
C ILE A 333 5.03 14.15 12.76
N MET A 334 4.06 13.35 12.35
CA MET A 334 4.25 12.21 11.47
C MET A 334 3.47 12.42 10.18
N LEU A 335 4.03 12.05 9.03
CA LEU A 335 3.40 12.18 7.73
C LEU A 335 3.49 10.85 6.98
N ALA A 336 2.36 10.25 6.60
CA ALA A 336 2.34 8.95 5.93
C ALA A 336 0.99 8.73 5.22
N LYS A 337 0.56 7.48 5.03
CA LYS A 337 -0.80 7.18 4.57
C LYS A 337 -1.41 6.01 5.34
N GLY A 338 -2.75 5.95 5.30
CA GLY A 338 -3.55 4.92 5.93
C GLY A 338 -3.97 5.27 7.36
N ASN A 339 -5.05 4.63 7.82
CA ASN A 339 -5.48 4.67 9.22
C ASN A 339 -4.44 4.00 10.14
N ARG A 340 -4.46 4.39 11.43
CA ARG A 340 -3.54 3.90 12.46
C ARG A 340 -4.30 3.26 13.61
N SER A 341 -3.58 2.64 14.53
CA SER A 341 -4.15 2.05 15.74
C SER A 341 -4.35 3.09 16.84
N GLN A 342 -5.26 2.79 17.79
CA GLN A 342 -5.60 3.67 18.91
C GLN A 342 -4.38 4.12 19.73
N GLN A 343 -3.34 3.28 19.84
CA GLN A 343 -2.11 3.63 20.57
C GLN A 343 -1.45 4.92 20.06
N VAL A 344 -1.61 5.23 18.77
CA VAL A 344 -1.04 6.45 18.17
C VAL A 344 -1.87 7.66 18.57
N THR A 345 -3.20 7.52 18.58
CA THR A 345 -4.12 8.56 19.06
C THR A 345 -3.85 8.89 20.53
N ASP A 346 -3.65 7.86 21.35
CA ASP A 346 -3.34 8.03 22.77
C ASP A 346 -1.95 8.68 22.98
N ALA A 347 -0.94 8.27 22.20
CA ALA A 347 0.39 8.88 22.24
C ALA A 347 0.37 10.36 21.82
N CYS A 348 -0.29 10.68 20.70
CA CYS A 348 -0.45 12.05 20.24
C CYS A 348 -1.14 12.93 21.29
N ARG A 349 -2.19 12.43 21.95
CA ARG A 349 -2.84 13.12 23.07
C ARG A 349 -1.91 13.33 24.26
N LYS A 350 -1.11 12.32 24.62
CA LYS A 350 -0.19 12.34 25.76
C LYS A 350 0.96 13.32 25.57
N HIS A 351 1.52 13.39 24.35
CA HIS A 351 2.74 14.15 24.05
C HIS A 351 2.51 15.41 23.22
N GLY A 352 1.26 15.71 22.85
CA GLY A 352 0.88 16.80 21.96
C GLY A 352 1.41 16.62 20.53
N GLY A 353 1.29 15.40 20.01
CA GLY A 353 1.73 15.03 18.67
C GLY A 353 0.61 15.08 17.61
N PHE A 354 0.98 14.92 16.35
CA PHE A 354 0.06 14.93 15.21
C PHE A 354 0.40 13.83 14.19
N TYR A 355 -0.63 13.24 13.59
CA TYR A 355 -0.48 12.43 12.38
C TYR A 355 -1.17 13.11 11.21
N LEU A 356 -0.37 13.37 10.18
CA LEU A 356 -0.78 13.93 8.91
C LEU A 356 -0.90 12.82 7.86
N GLY A 357 -2.07 12.69 7.26
CA GLY A 357 -2.32 11.77 6.16
C GLY A 357 -2.06 12.41 4.80
N SER A 358 -1.07 11.92 4.07
CA SER A 358 -0.85 12.22 2.65
C SER A 358 -1.62 11.24 1.76
N ILE A 359 -1.86 11.64 0.52
CA ILE A 359 -2.51 10.80 -0.49
C ILE A 359 -1.53 9.68 -0.90
N GLY A 360 -1.91 8.44 -0.64
CA GLY A 360 -1.19 7.25 -1.09
C GLY A 360 -1.45 6.96 -2.58
N GLY A 361 -0.39 6.72 -3.35
CA GLY A 361 -0.51 6.38 -4.78
C GLY A 361 0.21 7.34 -5.74
N PRO A 362 -0.07 8.66 -5.75
CA PRO A 362 0.42 9.60 -6.76
C PRO A 362 1.90 10.01 -6.57
N ALA A 363 2.78 9.03 -6.39
CA ALA A 363 4.20 9.21 -6.08
C ALA A 363 4.99 10.00 -7.12
N ALA A 364 4.63 9.88 -8.40
CA ALA A 364 5.29 10.60 -9.49
C ALA A 364 4.91 12.10 -9.50
N VAL A 365 3.66 12.44 -9.17
CA VAL A 365 3.18 13.82 -9.05
C VAL A 365 3.88 14.51 -7.87
N LEU A 366 3.92 13.86 -6.70
CA LEU A 366 4.66 14.38 -5.55
C LEU A 366 6.14 14.63 -5.86
N ALA A 367 6.79 13.71 -6.58
CA ALA A 367 8.18 13.85 -6.96
C ALA A 367 8.44 15.02 -7.93
N LYS A 368 7.53 15.22 -8.88
CA LYS A 368 7.64 16.28 -9.90
C LYS A 368 7.31 17.66 -9.34
N ASP A 369 6.20 17.75 -8.61
CA ASP A 369 5.58 19.04 -8.30
C ASP A 369 5.90 19.49 -6.87
N SER A 370 6.12 18.56 -5.93
CA SER A 370 6.28 18.91 -4.52
C SER A 370 7.70 18.75 -3.97
N ILE A 371 8.44 17.72 -4.35
CA ILE A 371 9.77 17.44 -3.77
C ILE A 371 10.86 18.15 -4.56
N LYS A 372 11.61 19.04 -3.89
CA LYS A 372 12.61 19.92 -4.53
C LYS A 372 14.05 19.46 -4.32
N SER A 373 14.32 18.75 -3.24
CA SER A 373 15.64 18.17 -2.96
C SER A 373 15.53 16.89 -2.14
N VAL A 374 16.51 16.00 -2.29
CA VAL A 374 16.64 14.76 -1.54
C VAL A 374 18.10 14.54 -1.17
N GLU A 375 18.38 14.41 0.12
CA GLU A 375 19.71 14.16 0.67
C GLU A 375 19.65 12.94 1.60
N VAL A 376 20.60 12.02 1.52
CA VAL A 376 20.76 10.95 2.52
C VAL A 376 21.55 11.51 3.69
N VAL A 377 20.99 11.43 4.90
CA VAL A 377 21.58 12.05 6.10
C VAL A 377 21.96 11.04 7.18
N ASP A 378 21.41 9.82 7.13
CA ASP A 378 21.84 8.74 8.02
C ASP A 378 21.55 7.36 7.40
N PHE A 379 22.26 6.34 7.89
CA PHE A 379 22.16 4.93 7.49
C PHE A 379 22.18 4.68 5.97
N PRO A 380 23.18 5.20 5.22
CA PRO A 380 23.24 5.09 3.76
C PRO A 380 23.25 3.63 3.26
N GLU A 381 23.74 2.70 4.06
CA GLU A 381 23.77 1.26 3.78
C GLU A 381 22.38 0.64 3.61
N LEU A 382 21.33 1.28 4.14
CA LEU A 382 19.94 0.79 4.06
C LEU A 382 19.28 1.08 2.69
N GLY A 383 19.99 1.68 1.75
CA GLY A 383 19.48 1.96 0.40
C GLY A 383 18.20 2.80 0.46
N MET A 384 17.09 2.32 -0.12
CA MET A 384 15.82 3.06 -0.14
C MET A 384 15.19 3.29 1.25
N GLU A 385 15.69 2.62 2.30
CA GLU A 385 15.23 2.79 3.70
C GLU A 385 16.15 3.68 4.54
N ALA A 386 17.25 4.19 3.97
CA ALA A 386 18.11 5.19 4.62
C ALA A 386 17.32 6.43 5.08
N VAL A 387 17.81 7.10 6.13
CA VAL A 387 17.22 8.37 6.56
C VAL A 387 17.58 9.45 5.55
N ARG A 388 16.57 10.22 5.13
CA ARG A 388 16.75 11.32 4.18
C ARG A 388 16.23 12.62 4.73
N LYS A 389 16.84 13.72 4.30
CA LYS A 389 16.28 15.06 4.43
C LYS A 389 15.75 15.48 3.06
N ILE A 390 14.50 15.93 3.03
CA ILE A 390 13.88 16.45 1.81
C ILE A 390 13.34 17.85 2.07
N TYR A 391 13.36 18.69 1.04
CA TYR A 391 12.61 19.94 1.03
C TYR A 391 11.39 19.79 0.14
N VAL A 392 10.23 20.20 0.64
CA VAL A 392 8.96 20.11 -0.08
C VAL A 392 8.29 21.47 -0.21
N GLU A 393 7.53 21.63 -1.29
CA GLU A 393 6.60 22.73 -1.50
C GLU A 393 5.27 22.16 -1.97
N ASN A 394 4.18 22.84 -1.67
CA ASN A 394 2.85 22.44 -2.11
C ASN A 394 2.50 20.97 -1.80
N PHE A 395 2.93 20.45 -0.64
CA PHE A 395 2.77 19.04 -0.32
C PHE A 395 1.41 18.80 0.37
N PRO A 396 0.49 18.02 -0.23
CA PRO A 396 -0.85 17.86 0.32
C PRO A 396 -0.88 16.87 1.49
N ALA A 397 -1.58 17.25 2.55
CA ALA A 397 -1.87 16.38 3.68
C ALA A 397 -3.22 16.71 4.33
N PHE A 398 -3.65 15.88 5.27
CA PHE A 398 -4.81 16.10 6.14
C PHE A 398 -4.41 15.84 7.59
N ILE A 399 -4.95 16.60 8.54
CA ILE A 399 -4.85 16.22 9.96
C ILE A 399 -5.73 14.98 10.16
N LEU A 400 -5.12 13.84 10.47
CA LEU A 400 -5.84 12.61 10.78
C LEU A 400 -5.91 12.39 12.29
N VAL A 401 -4.77 12.49 13.00
CA VAL A 401 -4.78 12.46 14.47
C VAL A 401 -4.28 13.80 15.00
N ASP A 402 -5.00 14.36 15.97
CA ASP A 402 -4.63 15.59 16.64
C ASP A 402 -4.03 15.36 18.04
N ASP A 403 -3.61 16.45 18.68
CA ASP A 403 -3.05 16.51 20.01
C ASP A 403 -4.09 16.37 21.14
N LYS A 404 -5.35 16.06 20.81
CA LYS A 404 -6.49 16.05 21.74
C LYS A 404 -7.15 14.68 21.84
N GLY A 405 -6.69 13.71 21.04
CA GLY A 405 -7.19 12.33 21.01
C GLY A 405 -8.31 12.10 20.00
N ASN A 406 -8.42 12.93 18.97
CA ASN A 406 -9.35 12.73 17.85
C ASN A 406 -8.66 11.99 16.70
N ASP A 407 -9.42 11.18 15.95
CA ASP A 407 -9.03 10.44 14.73
C ASP A 407 -10.13 10.53 13.65
#